data_AF-A0AAD8NGX0-F1
#
_entry.id   AF-A0AAD8NGX0-F1
#
_cell.length_a   1.000
_cell.length_b   1.000
_cell.length_c   1.000
_cell.angle_alpha   90.00
_cell.angle_beta   90.00
_cell.angle_gamma   90.00
#
_symmetry.space_group_name_H-M   'P 1'
#
loop_
_entity.id
_entity.type
_entity.pdbx_description
1 polymer ?
#
loop_
_entity_poly.entity_id
_entity_poly.type
_entity_poly.pdbx_seq_one_letter_code
_entity_poly.pdbx_strand_id
1 'polypeptide(L)'
;MAHFVPCAKTYDASQFYDHFFDWGLKDELTKLTEVRARNGITTTSQVRILAYEAELYVAAIDEQIIVKIGPKMDLGNLIPENFQLATSGEKYAVWEKKP
;
A
#
# COMPACT_ATOMS: atom_id res chain seq x y z
N MET A 1 -20.22 34.85 5.32
CA MET A 1 -19.95 34.22 4.01
C MET A 1 -18.53 33.69 4.05
N ALA A 2 -18.35 32.39 4.31
CA ALA A 2 -17.05 31.74 4.24
C ALA A 2 -16.98 31.00 2.90
N HIS A 3 -15.96 31.32 2.11
CA HIS A 3 -15.67 30.71 0.81
C HIS A 3 -15.40 29.20 0.96
N PHE A 4 -16.13 28.41 0.19
CA PHE A 4 -15.80 27.01 -0.07
C PHE A 4 -14.67 26.97 -1.11
N VAL A 5 -13.52 26.39 -0.76
CA VAL A 5 -12.49 25.98 -1.73
C VAL A 5 -12.74 24.51 -2.03
N PRO A 6 -13.22 24.12 -3.23
CA PRO A 6 -13.44 22.73 -3.57
C PRO A 6 -12.15 22.19 -4.20
N CYS A 7 -11.34 21.46 -3.43
CA CYS A 7 -10.31 20.61 -3.99
C CYS A 7 -9.90 19.55 -2.97
N ALA A 8 -10.31 18.30 -3.19
CA ALA A 8 -9.46 17.12 -3.03
C ALA A 8 -10.30 15.86 -3.17
N LYS A 9 -9.79 14.96 -4.01
CA LYS A 9 -10.25 13.59 -4.23
C LYS A 9 -10.39 12.87 -2.88
N THR A 10 -11.34 11.94 -2.79
CA THR A 10 -11.64 11.13 -1.60
C THR A 10 -10.41 10.33 -1.14
N TYR A 11 -9.64 10.88 -0.20
CA TYR A 11 -8.54 10.20 0.48
C TYR A 11 -9.04 9.68 1.84
N ASP A 12 -9.78 8.57 1.85
CA ASP A 12 -10.20 7.93 3.11
C ASP A 12 -9.15 6.94 3.60
N ALA A 13 -7.96 7.47 3.90
CA ALA A 13 -6.98 6.82 4.75
C ALA A 13 -6.68 7.82 5.88
N SER A 14 -7.28 7.60 7.06
CA SER A 14 -7.07 8.46 8.23
C SER A 14 -5.63 8.32 8.73
N GLN A 15 -4.73 9.16 8.23
CA GLN A 15 -3.39 9.29 8.77
C GLN A 15 -3.47 10.15 10.04
N PHE A 16 -3.14 9.58 11.19
CA PHE A 16 -3.13 10.31 12.46
C PHE A 16 -2.05 11.40 12.41
N TYR A 17 -2.48 12.66 12.52
CA TYR A 17 -1.65 13.86 12.31
C TYR A 17 -0.55 14.06 13.38
N ASP A 18 -0.67 13.47 14.57
CA ASP A 18 0.23 13.73 15.72
C ASP A 18 1.54 12.92 15.72
N HIS A 19 1.75 12.00 14.78
CA HIS A 19 2.97 11.18 14.69
C HIS A 19 3.75 11.36 13.39
N PHE A 20 3.30 12.28 12.53
CA PHE A 20 3.85 12.46 11.18
C PHE A 20 5.18 13.24 11.14
N PHE A 21 5.55 13.92 12.24
CA PHE A 21 6.63 14.92 12.22
C PHE A 21 7.94 14.53 12.90
N ASP A 22 7.98 13.47 13.73
CA ASP A 22 9.15 13.16 14.57
C ASP A 22 9.83 11.80 14.33
N TRP A 23 9.23 10.90 13.54
CA TRP A 23 9.77 9.56 13.33
C TRP A 23 9.91 9.27 11.83
N GLY A 24 11.05 8.69 11.41
CA GLY A 24 11.45 8.42 10.02
C GLY A 24 10.51 7.54 9.17
N LEU A 25 9.27 7.36 9.62
CA LEU A 25 8.14 6.72 8.93
C LEU A 25 7.53 7.61 7.85
N LYS A 26 7.78 8.94 7.86
CA LYS A 26 7.26 9.87 6.86
C LYS A 26 7.64 9.46 5.43
N ASP A 27 8.89 9.06 5.23
CA ASP A 27 9.39 8.68 3.90
C ASP A 27 8.74 7.39 3.41
N GLU A 28 8.54 6.42 4.31
CA GLU A 28 7.87 5.16 3.98
C GLU A 28 6.38 5.36 3.66
N LEU A 29 5.69 6.16 4.46
CA LEU A 29 4.28 6.47 4.25
C LEU A 29 4.06 7.28 2.97
N THR A 30 5.00 8.16 2.64
CA THR A 30 4.99 8.90 1.36
C THR A 30 5.10 7.93 0.19
N LYS A 31 6.05 6.98 0.21
CA LYS A 31 6.20 5.94 -0.83
C LYS A 31 4.93 5.10 -1.00
N LEU A 32 4.31 4.67 0.11
CA LEU A 32 3.07 3.90 0.07
C LEU A 32 1.90 4.72 -0.52
N THR A 33 1.82 6.00 -0.18
CA THR A 33 0.80 6.91 -0.72
C THR A 33 1.00 7.14 -2.22
N GLU A 34 2.25 7.28 -2.67
CA GLU A 34 2.59 7.40 -4.09
C GLU A 34 2.22 6.14 -4.88
N VAL A 35 2.54 4.94 -4.34
CA VAL A 35 2.13 3.64 -4.90
C VAL A 35 0.61 3.59 -5.05
N ARG A 36 -0.12 3.93 -3.99
CA ARG A 36 -1.59 3.92 -4.01
C ARG A 36 -2.13 4.86 -5.09
N ALA A 37 -1.62 6.08 -5.16
CA ALA A 37 -2.09 7.11 -6.07
C ALA A 37 -1.82 6.76 -7.54
N ARG A 38 -0.62 6.28 -7.88
CA ARG A 38 -0.24 5.97 -9.26
C ARG A 38 -0.92 4.71 -9.82
N ASN A 39 -1.32 3.77 -8.97
CA ASN A 39 -2.12 2.60 -9.36
C ASN A 39 -3.63 2.84 -9.30
N GLY A 40 -4.07 4.06 -8.93
CA GLY A 40 -5.49 4.40 -8.90
C GLY A 40 -6.30 3.64 -7.83
N ILE A 41 -5.67 3.21 -6.74
CA ILE A 41 -6.34 2.43 -5.69
C ILE A 41 -7.27 3.31 -4.87
N THR A 42 -8.55 2.97 -4.88
CA THR A 42 -9.65 3.70 -4.22
C THR A 42 -10.19 2.92 -3.03
N THR A 43 -11.19 3.47 -2.34
CA THR A 43 -11.88 2.77 -1.25
C THR A 43 -12.78 1.62 -1.74
N THR A 44 -13.12 1.60 -3.02
CA THR A 44 -13.94 0.56 -3.66
C THR A 44 -13.10 -0.51 -4.37
N SER A 45 -11.78 -0.41 -4.29
CA SER A 45 -10.86 -1.37 -4.88
C SER A 45 -11.06 -2.76 -4.28
N GLN A 46 -11.04 -3.79 -5.13
CA GLN A 46 -11.21 -5.17 -4.72
C GLN A 46 -9.93 -5.70 -4.09
N VAL A 47 -10.07 -6.37 -2.95
CA VAL A 47 -8.97 -7.02 -2.24
C VAL A 47 -9.14 -8.53 -2.34
N ARG A 48 -8.13 -9.22 -2.87
CA ARG A 48 -8.05 -10.67 -2.92
C ARG A 48 -6.90 -11.18 -2.06
N ILE A 49 -7.22 -11.98 -1.05
CA ILE A 49 -6.21 -12.60 -0.18
C ILE A 49 -5.54 -13.73 -0.95
N LEU A 50 -4.20 -13.70 -1.05
CA LEU A 50 -3.38 -14.73 -1.70
C LEU A 50 -2.84 -15.74 -0.69
N ALA A 51 -2.46 -15.27 0.50
CA ALA A 51 -1.98 -16.12 1.60
C ALA A 51 -2.30 -15.47 2.96
N TYR A 52 -2.66 -16.30 3.94
CA TYR A 52 -2.82 -15.89 5.33
C TYR A 52 -2.25 -16.98 6.25
N GLU A 53 -1.25 -16.61 7.04
CA GLU A 53 -0.58 -17.43 8.05
C GLU A 53 -0.21 -16.54 9.24
N ALA A 54 0.23 -17.15 10.36
CA ALA A 54 0.58 -16.40 11.57
C ALA A 54 1.64 -15.31 11.37
N GLU A 55 2.56 -15.52 10.42
CA GLU A 55 3.69 -14.61 10.14
C GLU A 55 3.68 -14.06 8.71
N LEU A 56 2.59 -14.26 7.97
CA LEU A 56 2.49 -13.89 6.57
C LEU A 56 1.06 -13.55 6.19
N TYR A 57 0.85 -12.33 5.71
CA TYR A 57 -0.38 -11.92 5.07
C TYR A 57 -0.05 -11.33 3.71
N VAL A 58 -0.61 -11.89 2.64
CA VAL A 58 -0.41 -11.41 1.28
C VAL A 58 -1.76 -11.18 0.62
N ALA A 59 -1.96 -9.98 0.07
CA ALA A 59 -3.17 -9.62 -0.64
C ALA A 59 -2.87 -8.87 -1.94
N ALA A 60 -3.62 -9.19 -2.99
CA ALA A 60 -3.66 -8.42 -4.23
C ALA A 60 -4.80 -7.39 -4.15
N ILE A 61 -4.56 -6.18 -4.64
CA ILE A 61 -5.55 -5.10 -4.70
C ILE A 61 -5.72 -4.68 -6.16
N ASP A 62 -6.95 -4.77 -6.68
CA ASP A 62 -7.35 -4.52 -8.07
C ASP A 62 -6.50 -5.23 -9.13
N GLU A 63 -5.81 -6.32 -8.75
CA GLU A 63 -4.79 -6.98 -9.58
C GLU A 63 -3.67 -6.04 -10.07
N GLN A 64 -3.54 -4.85 -9.47
CA GLN A 64 -2.53 -3.85 -9.80
C GLN A 64 -1.36 -3.87 -8.82
N ILE A 65 -1.65 -4.10 -7.54
CA ILE A 65 -0.63 -4.15 -6.49
C ILE A 65 -0.77 -5.42 -5.65
N ILE A 66 0.35 -5.88 -5.11
CA ILE A 66 0.39 -6.95 -4.10
C ILE A 66 1.06 -6.38 -2.86
N VAL A 67 0.45 -6.62 -1.69
CA VAL A 67 0.97 -6.20 -0.40
C VAL A 67 1.28 -7.45 0.43
N LYS A 68 2.47 -7.48 1.02
CA LYS A 68 2.89 -8.47 2.02
C LYS A 68 3.13 -7.79 3.35
N ILE A 69 2.60 -8.39 4.41
CA ILE A 69 2.81 -8.00 5.79
C ILE A 69 3.28 -9.23 6.58
N GLY A 70 4.24 -9.04 7.48
CA GLY A 70 4.78 -10.08 8.36
C GLY A 70 6.29 -10.29 8.19
N PRO A 71 6.95 -10.98 9.13
CA PRO A 71 8.40 -11.20 9.08
C PRO A 71 8.82 -12.27 8.06
N LYS A 72 7.94 -13.18 7.66
CA LYS A 72 8.27 -14.29 6.76
C LYS A 72 8.71 -13.77 5.39
N MET A 73 9.96 -14.03 4.98
CA MET A 73 10.52 -13.54 3.71
C MET A 73 10.39 -14.56 2.58
N ASP A 74 10.14 -15.82 2.91
CA ASP A 74 9.90 -16.86 1.91
C ASP A 74 8.46 -16.77 1.40
N LEU A 75 8.32 -16.26 0.18
CA LEU A 75 7.04 -16.06 -0.50
C LEU A 75 6.77 -17.13 -1.56
N GLY A 76 7.70 -18.04 -1.83
CA GLY A 76 7.58 -19.02 -2.92
C GLY A 76 7.11 -18.37 -4.24
N ASN A 77 6.02 -18.90 -4.80
CA ASN A 77 5.41 -18.43 -6.05
C ASN A 77 4.20 -17.48 -5.81
N LEU A 78 4.08 -16.86 -4.64
CA LEU A 78 2.95 -15.97 -4.32
C LEU A 78 2.97 -14.65 -5.09
N ILE A 79 4.16 -14.20 -5.52
CA ILE A 79 4.32 -12.97 -6.30
C ILE A 79 4.59 -13.37 -7.77
N PRO A 80 3.66 -13.09 -8.70
CA PRO A 80 3.87 -13.40 -10.11
C PRO A 80 5.00 -12.57 -10.73
N GLU A 81 5.68 -13.10 -11.75
CA GLU A 81 6.82 -12.44 -12.40
C GLU A 81 6.47 -11.11 -13.09
N ASN A 82 5.19 -10.89 -13.41
CA ASN A 82 4.69 -9.64 -13.97
C ASN A 82 4.52 -8.53 -12.93
N PHE A 83 4.95 -8.74 -11.69
CA PHE A 83 5.04 -7.74 -10.65
C PHE A 83 6.50 -7.38 -10.35
N GLN A 84 6.74 -6.15 -9.92
CA GLN A 84 8.05 -5.65 -9.52
C GLN A 84 7.97 -4.99 -8.14
N LEU A 85 9.05 -5.07 -7.36
CA LEU A 85 9.08 -4.46 -6.03
C LEU A 85 8.99 -2.94 -6.15
N ALA A 86 7.98 -2.35 -5.52
CA ALA A 86 7.75 -0.90 -5.52
C ALA A 86 8.30 -0.22 -4.27
N THR A 87 8.10 -0.84 -3.10
CA THR A 87 8.69 -0.38 -1.82
C THR A 87 8.72 -1.54 -0.82
N SER A 88 9.61 -1.44 0.17
CA SER A 88 9.74 -2.42 1.26
C SER A 88 10.30 -1.75 2.50
N GLY A 89 9.96 -2.30 3.67
CA GLY A 89 10.52 -1.86 4.96
C GLY A 89 10.45 -2.99 5.99
N GLU A 90 10.46 -2.63 7.28
CA GLU A 90 10.43 -3.65 8.33
C GLU A 90 9.10 -4.41 8.30
N LYS A 91 9.15 -5.70 7.98
CA LYS A 91 8.00 -6.62 7.94
C LYS A 91 6.91 -6.25 6.92
N TYR A 92 7.23 -5.47 5.90
CA TYR A 92 6.33 -5.28 4.76
C TYR A 92 7.06 -5.15 3.43
N ALA A 93 6.35 -5.49 2.36
CA ALA A 93 6.77 -5.25 0.99
C ALA A 93 5.54 -5.04 0.11
N VAL A 94 5.68 -4.19 -0.90
CA VAL A 94 4.63 -3.90 -1.88
C VAL A 94 5.21 -4.04 -3.27
N TRP A 95 4.50 -4.78 -4.11
CA TRP A 95 4.81 -4.93 -5.52
C TRP A 95 3.72 -4.29 -6.38
N GLU A 96 4.13 -3.79 -7.53
CA GLU A 96 3.26 -3.22 -8.54
C GLU A 96 3.36 -4.04 -9.82
N LYS A 97 2.26 -4.11 -10.55
CA LYS A 97 2.23 -4.73 -11.86
C LYS A 97 3.16 -3.94 -12.80
N LYS A 98 4.01 -4.65 -13.53
CA LYS A 98 4.85 -4.06 -14.58
C LYS A 98 3.93 -3.46 -15.67
N PRO A 99 4.31 -2.31 -16.25
CA PRO A 99 3.60 -1.72 -17.37
C PRO A 99 3.59 -2.65 -18.60
#